data_AF-A0A2I1GPY1-F1
#
_entry.id   AF-A0A2I1GPY1-F1
#
_cell.length_a   1.000
_cell.length_b   1.000
_cell.length_c   1.000
_cell.angle_alpha   90.00
_cell.angle_beta   90.00
_cell.angle_gamma   90.00
#
_symmetry.space_group_name_H-M   'P 1'
#
loop_
_entity.id
_entity.type
_entity.pdbx_description
1 polymer ?
#
loop_
_entity_poly.entity_id
_entity_poly.type
_entity_poly.pdbx_seq_one_letter_code
_entity_poly.pdbx_strand_id
1 'polypeptide(L)'
;MANETVTETKELQDRNKYLEDENANLMMMLEEYEDNIELLKTEIQSLNQKNDDLEVEASKYQSALGIATNFDYNDDQNLNVELNEDILALHDTLENYVTNLKPKIDVNINKAKELLRKYKCQIKISDKEPNKPLIKAVLQRYVLEEILDKAETYFKRSNKECYLESDIVASTTNLTGLMERLHNNRLGDDEITRLIPIRLRQQVYIALGTRGFNDIKESISKYNKHNFIDVISKKINMMMDEYRDIKDIEKKKYVNALAENLVRDVVRIFYFRLPIQEPVAQYRWFNNNEKINNIFMKGSWDENEIDDLVVEVCSFPMIYKPDDDGDKVCTPAKVFPRHSIKKSLTEECMDVIGNFMKMVKSDDNSALSLQVDENEFEQTGSANSHVSN
;
A
#
# COMPACT_ATOMS: atom_id res chain seq x y z
N MET A 1 12.19 -44.84 -102.82
CA MET A 1 10.89 -45.54 -102.63
C MET A 1 10.93 -46.64 -101.57
N ALA A 2 11.54 -47.83 -101.77
CA ALA A 2 11.46 -48.90 -100.74
C ALA A 2 12.30 -48.67 -99.46
N ASN A 3 13.41 -47.93 -99.54
CA ASN A 3 14.25 -47.61 -98.37
C ASN A 3 13.78 -46.36 -97.59
N GLU A 4 13.08 -45.42 -98.25
CA GLU A 4 12.51 -44.24 -97.58
C GLU A 4 11.34 -44.63 -96.68
N THR A 5 10.45 -45.50 -97.15
CA THR A 5 9.29 -45.96 -96.38
C THR A 5 9.69 -46.76 -95.14
N VAL A 6 10.77 -47.54 -95.19
CA VAL A 6 11.30 -48.28 -94.04
C VAL A 6 11.92 -47.33 -93.01
N THR A 7 12.54 -46.23 -93.46
CA THR A 7 13.16 -45.23 -92.58
C THR A 7 12.10 -44.39 -91.87
N GLU A 8 11.07 -43.92 -92.60
CA GLU A 8 9.91 -43.22 -92.01
C GLU A 8 9.15 -44.08 -91.00
N THR A 9 8.98 -45.37 -91.27
CA THR A 9 8.26 -46.28 -90.35
C THR A 9 9.02 -46.45 -89.03
N LYS A 10 10.35 -46.45 -89.08
CA LYS A 10 11.20 -46.56 -87.89
C LYS A 10 11.20 -45.28 -87.07
N GLU A 11 11.27 -44.12 -87.72
CA GLU A 11 11.16 -42.81 -87.06
C GLU A 11 9.80 -42.62 -86.37
N LEU A 12 8.70 -43.10 -87.00
CA LEU A 12 7.37 -43.09 -86.40
C LEU A 12 7.28 -44.02 -85.18
N GLN A 13 7.93 -45.19 -85.21
CA GLN A 13 7.98 -46.09 -84.05
C GLN A 13 8.76 -45.48 -82.87
N ASP A 14 9.91 -44.87 -83.14
CA ASP A 14 10.72 -44.23 -82.10
C ASP A 14 9.99 -43.02 -81.50
N ARG A 15 9.24 -42.26 -82.32
CA ARG A 15 8.41 -41.14 -81.85
C ARG A 15 7.21 -41.59 -81.04
N ASN A 16 6.54 -42.68 -81.42
CA ASN A 16 5.45 -43.24 -80.63
C ASN A 16 5.94 -43.73 -79.27
N LYS A 17 7.10 -44.40 -79.22
CA LYS A 17 7.70 -44.84 -77.97
C LYS A 17 8.04 -43.65 -77.05
N TYR A 18 8.62 -42.59 -77.60
CA TYR A 18 8.89 -41.36 -76.85
C TYR A 18 7.60 -40.74 -76.28
N LEU A 19 6.52 -40.70 -77.07
CA LEU A 19 5.22 -40.19 -76.62
C LEU A 19 4.57 -41.09 -75.55
N GLU A 20 4.75 -42.41 -75.64
CA GLU A 20 4.30 -43.36 -74.61
C GLU A 20 5.04 -43.12 -73.27
N ASP A 21 6.37 -42.95 -73.33
CA ASP A 21 7.19 -42.64 -72.15
C ASP A 21 6.83 -41.27 -71.53
N GLU A 22 6.59 -40.25 -72.36
CA GLU A 22 6.18 -38.92 -71.90
C GLU A 22 4.76 -38.91 -71.30
N ASN A 23 3.83 -39.66 -71.89
CA ASN A 23 2.48 -39.84 -71.33
C ASN A 23 2.52 -40.58 -69.98
N ALA A 24 3.38 -41.58 -69.82
CA ALA A 24 3.56 -42.28 -68.55
C ALA A 24 4.11 -41.34 -67.46
N ASN A 25 5.07 -40.47 -67.81
CA ASN A 25 5.63 -39.49 -66.88
C ASN A 25 4.60 -38.42 -66.48
N LEU A 26 3.81 -37.92 -67.45
CA LEU A 26 2.71 -37.00 -67.16
C LEU A 26 1.65 -37.63 -66.25
N MET A 27 1.36 -38.93 -66.44
CA MET A 27 0.41 -39.66 -65.61
C MET A 27 0.89 -39.79 -64.17
N MET A 28 2.18 -40.10 -63.95
CA MET A 28 2.79 -40.11 -62.61
C MET A 28 2.73 -38.73 -61.94
N MET A 29 3.00 -37.66 -62.69
CA MET A 29 2.97 -36.29 -62.17
C MET A 29 1.55 -35.85 -61.80
N LEU A 30 0.54 -36.26 -62.57
CA LEU A 30 -0.86 -36.02 -62.24
C LEU A 30 -1.26 -36.72 -60.94
N GLU A 31 -0.86 -37.98 -60.76
CA GLU A 31 -1.12 -38.75 -59.53
C GLU A 31 -0.46 -38.07 -58.31
N GLU A 32 0.79 -37.60 -58.44
CA GLU A 32 1.49 -36.84 -57.38
C GLU A 32 0.79 -35.51 -57.05
N TYR A 33 0.25 -34.80 -58.04
CA TYR A 33 -0.51 -33.57 -57.80
C TYR A 33 -1.86 -33.86 -57.13
N GLU A 34 -2.54 -34.95 -57.49
CA GLU A 34 -3.79 -35.37 -56.85
C GLU A 34 -3.56 -35.71 -55.38
N ASP A 35 -2.51 -36.47 -55.06
CA ASP A 35 -2.10 -36.79 -53.69
C ASP A 35 -1.80 -35.52 -52.88
N ASN A 36 -1.06 -34.57 -53.45
CA ASN A 36 -0.74 -33.30 -52.80
C ASN A 36 -1.99 -32.46 -52.53
N ILE A 37 -2.94 -32.41 -53.47
CA ILE A 37 -4.21 -31.69 -53.30
C ILE A 37 -5.03 -32.31 -52.17
N GLU A 38 -5.07 -33.65 -52.08
CA GLU A 38 -5.75 -34.34 -51.00
C GLU A 38 -5.10 -34.04 -49.64
N LEU A 39 -3.77 -34.06 -49.57
CA LEU A 39 -3.03 -33.71 -48.35
C LEU A 39 -3.33 -32.26 -47.90
N LEU A 40 -3.20 -31.29 -48.80
CA LEU A 40 -3.52 -29.87 -48.52
C LEU A 40 -4.96 -29.68 -48.06
N LYS A 41 -5.91 -30.43 -48.64
CA LYS A 41 -7.32 -30.39 -48.24
C LYS A 41 -7.52 -30.90 -46.82
N THR A 42 -6.84 -31.99 -46.44
CA THR A 42 -6.89 -32.50 -45.06
C THR A 42 -6.25 -31.52 -44.06
N GLU A 43 -5.18 -30.83 -44.45
CA GLU A 43 -4.52 -29.83 -43.61
C GLU A 43 -5.41 -28.59 -43.38
N ILE A 44 -6.05 -28.08 -44.43
CA ILE A 44 -7.02 -26.99 -44.33
C ILE A 44 -8.18 -27.37 -43.42
N GLN A 45 -8.70 -28.60 -43.54
CA GLN A 45 -9.75 -29.09 -42.65
C GLN A 45 -9.29 -29.15 -41.18
N SER A 46 -8.07 -29.63 -40.93
CA SER A 46 -7.50 -29.66 -39.58
C SER A 46 -7.30 -28.27 -38.99
N LEU A 47 -6.81 -27.30 -39.79
CA LEU A 47 -6.62 -25.92 -39.36
C LEU A 47 -7.95 -25.23 -39.06
N ASN A 48 -8.97 -25.42 -39.89
CA ASN A 48 -10.31 -24.89 -39.65
C ASN A 48 -10.90 -25.45 -38.34
N GLN A 49 -10.78 -26.76 -38.12
CA GLN A 49 -11.26 -27.37 -36.87
C GLN A 49 -10.57 -26.78 -35.64
N LYS A 50 -9.24 -26.58 -35.70
CA LYS A 50 -8.49 -25.92 -34.61
C LYS A 50 -8.95 -24.47 -34.41
N ASN A 51 -9.27 -23.75 -35.48
CA ASN A 51 -9.72 -22.37 -35.38
C ASN A 51 -11.12 -22.29 -34.74
N ASP A 52 -12.03 -23.21 -35.08
CA ASP A 52 -13.34 -23.32 -34.44
C ASP A 52 -13.20 -23.66 -32.95
N ASP A 53 -12.31 -24.59 -32.59
CA ASP A 53 -12.03 -24.95 -31.19
C ASP A 53 -11.47 -23.75 -30.40
N LEU A 54 -10.58 -22.97 -31.01
CA LEU A 54 -10.03 -21.74 -30.43
C LEU A 54 -11.10 -20.65 -30.26
N GLU A 55 -12.03 -20.50 -31.20
CA GLU A 55 -13.13 -19.54 -31.10
C GLU A 55 -14.11 -19.91 -29.98
N VAL A 56 -14.40 -21.21 -29.83
CA VAL A 56 -15.20 -21.73 -28.71
C VAL A 56 -14.48 -21.51 -27.38
N GLU A 57 -13.18 -21.76 -27.33
CA GLU A 57 -12.36 -21.53 -26.13
C GLU A 57 -12.29 -20.04 -25.78
N ALA A 58 -12.05 -19.16 -26.76
CA ALA A 58 -12.07 -17.71 -26.58
C ALA A 58 -13.44 -17.22 -26.08
N SER A 59 -14.54 -17.74 -26.63
CA SER A 59 -15.90 -17.42 -26.19
C SER A 59 -16.17 -17.88 -24.75
N LYS A 60 -15.67 -19.06 -24.37
CA LYS A 60 -15.75 -19.57 -22.99
C LYS A 60 -14.95 -18.71 -22.04
N TYR A 61 -13.74 -18.29 -22.41
CA TYR A 61 -12.94 -17.38 -21.60
C TYR A 61 -13.58 -16.00 -21.50
N GLN A 62 -14.15 -15.45 -22.57
CA GLN A 62 -14.87 -14.18 -22.52
C GLN A 62 -16.11 -14.28 -21.63
N SER A 63 -16.84 -15.40 -21.67
CA SER A 63 -17.98 -15.65 -20.78
C SER A 63 -17.55 -15.82 -19.32
N ALA A 64 -16.51 -16.60 -19.06
CA ALA A 64 -15.95 -16.80 -17.73
C ALA A 64 -15.32 -15.51 -17.17
N LEU A 65 -14.65 -14.73 -18.02
CA LEU A 65 -14.13 -13.40 -17.72
C LEU A 65 -15.30 -12.50 -17.35
N GLY A 66 -16.35 -12.43 -18.18
CA GLY A 66 -17.58 -11.71 -17.89
C GLY A 66 -18.19 -12.09 -16.54
N ILE A 67 -18.31 -13.37 -16.22
CA ILE A 67 -18.82 -13.84 -14.91
C ILE A 67 -17.87 -13.45 -13.76
N ALA A 68 -16.56 -13.55 -13.97
CA ALA A 68 -15.57 -13.18 -12.96
C ALA A 68 -15.52 -11.65 -12.76
N THR A 69 -15.66 -10.86 -13.83
CA THR A 69 -15.64 -9.39 -13.84
C THR A 69 -16.97 -8.75 -13.47
N ASN A 70 -18.09 -9.48 -13.59
CA ASN A 70 -19.43 -8.98 -13.24
C ASN A 70 -19.79 -9.10 -11.75
N PHE A 71 -18.84 -9.44 -10.87
CA PHE A 71 -18.97 -9.10 -9.45
C PHE A 71 -18.63 -7.60 -9.28
N ASP A 72 -19.61 -6.78 -9.69
CA ASP A 72 -19.78 -5.32 -9.56
C ASP A 72 -18.53 -4.42 -9.69
N TYR A 73 -18.26 -3.94 -10.90
CA TYR A 73 -17.43 -2.74 -11.11
C TYR A 73 -18.05 -1.46 -10.50
N ASN A 74 -19.35 -1.49 -10.15
CA ASN A 74 -20.02 -0.45 -9.35
C ASN A 74 -19.67 -0.51 -7.85
N ASP A 75 -19.11 -1.63 -7.36
CA ASP A 75 -18.79 -1.78 -5.94
C ASP A 75 -17.60 -0.93 -5.52
N ASP A 76 -16.65 -0.57 -6.38
CA ASP A 76 -15.51 0.26 -5.94
C ASP A 76 -15.94 1.67 -5.48
N GLN A 77 -16.99 2.26 -6.07
CA GLN A 77 -17.56 3.50 -5.53
C GLN A 77 -18.29 3.24 -4.21
N ASN A 78 -19.09 2.18 -4.11
CA ASN A 78 -19.76 1.81 -2.87
C ASN A 78 -18.77 1.49 -1.74
N LEU A 79 -17.69 0.77 -2.01
CA LEU A 79 -16.65 0.38 -1.05
C LEU A 79 -15.90 1.59 -0.51
N ASN A 80 -15.67 2.62 -1.33
CA ASN A 80 -15.09 3.89 -0.86
C ASN A 80 -16.08 4.71 -0.03
N VAL A 81 -17.36 4.76 -0.44
CA VAL A 81 -18.42 5.43 0.32
C VAL A 81 -18.60 4.75 1.68
N GLU A 82 -18.74 3.43 1.70
CA GLU A 82 -18.82 2.61 2.92
C GLU A 82 -17.61 2.82 3.83
N LEU A 83 -16.39 2.83 3.27
CA LEU A 83 -15.18 3.06 4.05
C LEU A 83 -15.21 4.44 4.73
N ASN A 84 -15.60 5.48 4.00
CA ASN A 84 -15.67 6.83 4.57
C ASN A 84 -16.76 6.94 5.65
N GLU A 85 -17.92 6.32 5.45
CA GLU A 85 -18.98 6.26 6.46
C GLU A 85 -18.53 5.49 7.71
N ASP A 86 -17.89 4.33 7.54
CA ASP A 86 -17.30 3.54 8.63
C ASP A 86 -16.26 4.39 9.41
N ILE A 87 -15.39 5.14 8.72
CA ILE A 87 -14.39 6.01 9.36
C ILE A 87 -15.05 7.18 10.12
N LEU A 88 -16.10 7.79 9.57
CA LEU A 88 -16.84 8.86 10.26
C LEU A 88 -17.54 8.32 11.52
N ALA A 89 -18.18 7.15 11.44
CA ALA A 89 -18.80 6.51 12.60
C ALA A 89 -17.75 6.12 13.67
N LEU A 90 -16.57 5.65 13.24
CA LEU A 90 -15.46 5.38 14.14
C LEU A 90 -14.97 6.66 14.83
N HIS A 91 -14.85 7.77 14.09
CA HIS A 91 -14.48 9.06 14.68
C HIS A 91 -15.44 9.47 15.79
N ASP A 92 -16.74 9.40 15.53
CA ASP A 92 -17.77 9.78 16.50
C ASP A 92 -17.75 8.85 17.72
N THR A 93 -17.58 7.55 17.50
CA THR A 93 -17.46 6.56 18.57
C THR A 93 -16.22 6.80 19.42
N LEU A 94 -15.07 7.05 18.80
CA LEU A 94 -13.81 7.38 19.50
C LEU A 94 -13.94 8.68 20.29
N GLU A 95 -14.57 9.70 19.70
CA GLU A 95 -14.82 10.99 20.33
C GLU A 95 -15.73 10.88 21.57
N ASN A 96 -16.82 10.12 21.44
CA ASN A 96 -17.73 9.83 22.54
C ASN A 96 -17.05 8.98 23.62
N TYR A 97 -16.23 8.01 23.21
CA TYR A 97 -15.49 7.14 24.12
C TYR A 97 -14.46 7.93 24.94
N VAL A 98 -13.70 8.87 24.34
CA VAL A 98 -12.76 9.73 25.10
C VAL A 98 -13.49 10.78 25.95
N THR A 99 -14.74 11.06 25.64
CA THR A 99 -15.63 12.07 26.25
C THR A 99 -15.18 13.51 26.00
N ASN A 100 -16.07 14.46 26.32
CA ASN A 100 -15.76 15.89 26.26
C ASN A 100 -14.97 16.41 27.49
N LEU A 101 -14.61 15.54 28.44
CA LEU A 101 -13.92 15.89 29.68
C LEU A 101 -14.61 17.04 30.48
N LYS A 102 -15.92 17.25 30.25
CA LYS A 102 -16.76 18.34 30.78
C LYS A 102 -18.20 17.85 31.02
N PRO A 103 -18.93 18.48 31.96
CA PRO A 103 -18.69 18.49 33.41
C PRO A 103 -18.89 17.09 34.04
N LYS A 104 -18.57 16.93 35.35
CA LYS A 104 -18.56 15.66 36.12
C LYS A 104 -17.52 14.61 35.70
N ILE A 105 -16.46 15.05 35.03
CA ILE A 105 -15.31 14.21 34.68
C ILE A 105 -14.07 14.91 35.22
N ASP A 106 -13.40 14.27 36.17
CA ASP A 106 -12.13 14.75 36.70
C ASP A 106 -11.01 14.21 35.80
N VAL A 107 -10.04 15.06 35.47
CA VAL A 107 -8.93 14.68 34.58
C VAL A 107 -7.65 14.60 35.40
N ASN A 108 -6.91 13.51 35.26
CA ASN A 108 -5.61 13.36 35.89
C ASN A 108 -4.54 14.11 35.07
N ILE A 109 -4.26 15.35 35.45
CA ILE A 109 -3.36 16.24 34.72
C ILE A 109 -1.91 15.73 34.71
N ASN A 110 -1.47 15.03 35.77
CA ASN A 110 -0.11 14.48 35.83
C ASN A 110 0.07 13.37 34.79
N LYS A 111 -0.87 12.42 34.71
CA LYS A 111 -0.88 11.38 33.68
C LYS A 111 -1.02 11.98 32.28
N ALA A 112 -1.89 12.99 32.11
CA ALA A 112 -2.01 13.70 30.84
C ALA A 112 -0.67 14.33 30.41
N LYS A 113 0.09 14.95 31.31
CA LYS A 113 1.43 15.50 31.00
C LYS A 113 2.42 14.44 30.52
N GLU A 114 2.40 13.26 31.12
CA GLU A 114 3.24 12.13 30.66
C GLU A 114 2.89 11.73 29.23
N LEU A 115 1.60 11.67 28.91
CA LEU A 115 1.14 11.31 27.58
C LEU A 115 1.44 12.42 26.54
N LEU A 116 1.30 13.69 26.92
CA LEU A 116 1.73 14.82 26.08
C LEU A 116 3.23 14.74 25.76
N ARG A 117 4.08 14.35 26.73
CA ARG A 117 5.51 14.14 26.51
C ARG A 117 5.79 12.99 25.54
N LYS A 118 5.03 11.88 25.61
CA LYS A 118 5.13 10.75 24.66
C LYS A 118 4.99 11.24 23.21
N TYR A 119 4.05 12.14 22.96
CA TYR A 119 3.80 12.71 21.63
C TYR A 119 4.58 14.00 21.33
N LYS A 120 5.53 14.38 22.20
CA LYS A 120 6.37 15.57 22.06
C LYS A 120 5.56 16.88 21.96
N CYS A 121 4.37 16.93 22.58
CA CYS A 121 3.57 18.15 22.65
C CYS A 121 4.33 19.25 23.42
N GLN A 122 4.23 20.49 22.92
CA GLN A 122 4.89 21.67 23.46
C GLN A 122 3.96 22.54 24.32
N ILE A 123 2.63 22.45 24.11
CA ILE A 123 1.66 23.14 24.94
C ILE A 123 1.74 22.62 26.37
N LYS A 124 1.96 23.55 27.30
CA LYS A 124 1.97 23.25 28.73
C LYS A 124 0.54 23.23 29.26
N ILE A 125 0.23 22.24 30.07
CA ILE A 125 -1.05 22.10 30.76
C ILE A 125 -0.85 22.16 32.28
N SER A 126 -1.85 22.67 33.01
CA SER A 126 -1.87 22.73 34.47
C SER A 126 -3.26 22.45 35.01
N ASP A 127 -3.41 22.24 36.33
CA ASP A 127 -4.74 22.05 36.93
C ASP A 127 -5.66 23.27 36.75
N LYS A 128 -5.08 24.47 36.67
CA LYS A 128 -5.82 25.72 36.39
C LYS A 128 -6.17 25.86 34.91
N GLU A 129 -5.28 25.40 34.03
CA GLU A 129 -5.40 25.49 32.57
C GLU A 129 -5.10 24.14 31.92
N PRO A 130 -6.04 23.19 31.99
CA PRO A 130 -5.78 21.82 31.57
C PRO A 130 -5.73 21.64 30.04
N ASN A 131 -6.16 22.63 29.25
CA ASN A 131 -6.38 22.50 27.80
C ASN A 131 -7.07 21.16 27.44
N LYS A 132 -8.32 21.01 27.89
CA LYS A 132 -9.12 19.79 27.68
C LYS A 132 -9.22 19.36 26.21
N PRO A 133 -9.35 20.27 25.22
CA PRO A 133 -9.32 19.90 23.81
C PRO A 133 -8.04 19.17 23.40
N LEU A 134 -6.87 19.66 23.82
CA LEU A 134 -5.59 18.98 23.55
C LEU A 134 -5.50 17.62 24.25
N ILE A 135 -5.88 17.54 25.54
CA ILE A 135 -5.89 16.27 26.27
C ILE A 135 -6.79 15.25 25.55
N LYS A 136 -7.98 15.67 25.11
CA LYS A 136 -8.91 14.84 24.35
C LYS A 136 -8.27 14.32 23.06
N ALA A 137 -7.63 15.18 22.28
CA ALA A 137 -6.94 14.81 21.04
C ALA A 137 -5.82 13.77 21.28
N VAL A 138 -5.03 13.97 22.33
CA VAL A 138 -3.97 13.04 22.73
C VAL A 138 -4.53 11.69 23.18
N LEU A 139 -5.64 11.67 23.93
CA LEU A 139 -6.31 10.44 24.37
C LEU A 139 -6.91 9.67 23.18
N GLN A 140 -7.47 10.35 22.17
CA GLN A 140 -7.97 9.72 20.95
C GLN A 140 -6.87 8.95 20.24
N ARG A 141 -5.72 9.60 20.01
CA ARG A 141 -4.53 8.95 19.43
C ARG A 141 -4.10 7.75 20.24
N TYR A 142 -4.00 7.91 21.56
CA TYR A 142 -3.48 6.87 22.44
C TYR A 142 -4.36 5.61 22.46
N VAL A 143 -5.69 5.78 22.53
CA VAL A 143 -6.63 4.65 22.45
C VAL A 143 -6.51 3.93 21.11
N LEU A 144 -6.46 4.69 20.01
CA LEU A 144 -6.36 4.10 18.68
C LEU A 144 -5.04 3.34 18.48
N GLU A 145 -3.90 3.93 18.88
CA GLU A 145 -2.58 3.27 18.84
C GLU A 145 -2.55 1.98 19.67
N GLU A 146 -3.13 1.97 20.88
CA GLU A 146 -3.15 0.78 21.72
C GLU A 146 -3.97 -0.36 21.08
N ILE A 147 -5.12 -0.05 20.47
CA ILE A 147 -5.92 -1.06 19.76
C ILE A 147 -5.15 -1.59 18.55
N LEU A 148 -4.54 -0.70 17.76
CA LEU A 148 -3.78 -1.07 16.56
C LEU A 148 -2.56 -1.94 16.88
N ASP A 149 -1.79 -1.60 17.93
CA ASP A 149 -0.64 -2.40 18.41
C ASP A 149 -1.06 -3.80 18.87
N LYS A 150 -2.21 -3.90 19.54
CA LYS A 150 -2.75 -5.19 19.99
C LYS A 150 -3.29 -6.02 18.84
N ALA A 151 -3.94 -5.40 17.88
CA ALA A 151 -4.35 -6.05 16.64
C ALA A 151 -3.13 -6.53 15.84
N GLU A 152 -2.06 -5.74 15.76
CA GLU A 152 -0.83 -6.14 15.06
C GLU A 152 -0.22 -7.38 15.72
N THR A 153 -0.18 -7.39 17.05
CA THR A 153 0.26 -8.56 17.81
C THR A 153 -0.64 -9.79 17.58
N TYR A 154 -1.95 -9.59 17.43
CA TYR A 154 -2.90 -10.66 17.14
C TYR A 154 -2.65 -11.29 15.77
N PHE A 155 -2.54 -10.47 14.72
CA PHE A 155 -2.32 -10.92 13.34
C PHE A 155 -0.89 -11.44 13.07
N LYS A 156 0.07 -11.20 13.97
CA LYS A 156 1.41 -11.82 13.93
C LYS A 156 1.44 -13.23 14.52
N ARG A 157 0.44 -13.63 15.30
CA ARG A 157 0.38 -14.96 15.92
C ARG A 157 -0.34 -15.94 15.01
N SER A 158 0.14 -17.18 14.96
CA SER A 158 -0.54 -18.32 14.32
C SER A 158 -0.63 -19.48 15.30
N ASN A 159 -1.87 -19.93 15.58
CA ASN A 159 -2.19 -21.18 16.28
C ASN A 159 -3.70 -21.51 16.12
N LYS A 160 -3.97 -22.79 15.86
CA LYS A 160 -5.11 -23.38 15.14
C LYS A 160 -6.52 -23.20 15.72
N GLU A 161 -6.73 -22.55 16.86
CA GLU A 161 -8.08 -22.43 17.45
C GLU A 161 -8.46 -21.05 18.01
N CYS A 162 -7.50 -20.24 18.47
CA CYS A 162 -7.81 -18.93 19.09
C CYS A 162 -7.54 -17.71 18.18
N TYR A 163 -7.05 -17.94 16.96
CA TYR A 163 -6.61 -16.90 16.02
C TYR A 163 -7.12 -17.15 14.61
N LEU A 164 -8.36 -17.63 14.47
CA LEU A 164 -8.93 -18.04 13.18
C LEU A 164 -8.82 -16.95 12.12
N GLU A 165 -9.11 -15.70 12.47
CA GLU A 165 -9.02 -14.55 11.57
C GLU A 165 -7.57 -14.31 11.12
N SER A 166 -6.60 -14.50 12.03
CA SER A 166 -5.18 -14.42 11.71
C SER A 166 -4.74 -15.52 10.75
N ASP A 167 -5.16 -16.76 11.01
CA ASP A 167 -4.84 -17.91 10.16
C ASP A 167 -5.45 -17.73 8.75
N ILE A 168 -6.67 -17.19 8.65
CA ILE A 168 -7.29 -16.83 7.37
C ILE A 168 -6.47 -15.76 6.65
N VAL A 169 -6.12 -14.66 7.33
CA VAL A 169 -5.32 -13.56 6.75
C VAL A 169 -3.96 -14.07 6.24
N ALA A 170 -3.26 -14.88 7.03
CA ALA A 170 -1.98 -15.45 6.66
C ALA A 170 -2.10 -16.39 5.45
N SER A 171 -3.12 -17.25 5.44
CA SER A 171 -3.38 -18.18 4.33
C SER A 171 -3.71 -17.43 3.04
N THR A 172 -4.54 -16.40 3.12
CA THR A 172 -4.88 -15.54 1.99
C THR A 172 -3.67 -14.81 1.44
N THR A 173 -2.85 -14.21 2.31
CA THR A 173 -1.61 -13.53 1.90
C THR A 173 -0.68 -14.48 1.14
N ASN A 174 -0.51 -15.71 1.65
CA ASN A 174 0.31 -16.72 0.99
C ASN A 174 -0.27 -17.14 -0.38
N LEU A 175 -1.59 -17.34 -0.47
CA LEU A 175 -2.25 -17.74 -1.71
C LEU A 175 -2.21 -16.62 -2.77
N THR A 176 -2.47 -15.38 -2.38
CA THR A 176 -2.32 -14.19 -3.23
C THR A 176 -0.91 -14.13 -3.82
N GLY A 177 0.13 -14.27 -3.00
CA GLY A 177 1.52 -14.28 -3.49
C GLY A 177 1.89 -15.50 -4.35
N LEU A 178 1.23 -16.65 -4.18
CA LEU A 178 1.35 -17.78 -5.09
C LEU A 178 0.73 -17.48 -6.46
N MET A 179 -0.44 -16.83 -6.48
CA MET A 179 -1.14 -16.45 -7.72
C MET A 179 -0.40 -15.34 -8.48
N GLU A 180 0.17 -14.35 -7.78
CA GLU A 180 1.03 -13.34 -8.41
C GLU A 180 2.26 -13.97 -9.07
N ARG A 181 2.90 -14.94 -8.39
CA ARG A 181 4.02 -15.69 -8.97
C ARG A 181 3.59 -16.55 -10.15
N LEU A 182 2.38 -17.10 -10.13
CA LEU A 182 1.84 -17.84 -11.26
C LEU A 182 1.70 -16.93 -12.48
N HIS A 183 1.07 -15.75 -12.31
CA HIS A 183 0.91 -14.75 -13.37
C HIS A 183 2.26 -14.28 -13.94
N ASN A 184 3.21 -13.92 -13.06
CA ASN A 184 4.47 -13.29 -13.49
C ASN A 184 5.48 -14.26 -14.13
N ASN A 185 5.37 -15.57 -13.89
CA ASN A 185 6.41 -16.55 -14.29
C ASN A 185 5.95 -17.57 -15.34
N ARG A 186 4.70 -17.51 -15.83
CA ARG A 186 4.17 -18.42 -16.84
C ARG A 186 3.85 -17.67 -18.12
N LEU A 187 3.97 -18.37 -19.25
CA LEU A 187 3.54 -17.84 -20.55
C LEU A 187 2.01 -17.83 -20.62
N GLY A 188 1.45 -16.79 -21.23
CA GLY A 188 0.02 -16.51 -21.26
C GLY A 188 -0.25 -15.18 -20.58
N ASP A 189 -0.92 -14.27 -21.29
CA ASP A 189 -1.38 -12.99 -20.75
C ASP A 189 -2.90 -13.04 -20.67
N ASP A 190 -3.41 -13.56 -19.55
CA ASP A 190 -4.83 -13.55 -19.27
C ASP A 190 -5.12 -12.63 -18.09
N GLU A 191 -6.02 -11.69 -18.34
CA GLU A 191 -6.48 -10.73 -17.33
C GLU A 191 -7.14 -11.42 -16.13
N ILE A 192 -7.65 -12.64 -16.31
CA ILE A 192 -8.27 -13.44 -15.25
C ILE A 192 -7.23 -13.73 -14.15
N THR A 193 -6.11 -14.35 -14.50
CA THR A 193 -5.04 -14.71 -13.56
C THR A 193 -4.43 -13.48 -12.90
N ARG A 194 -4.33 -12.36 -13.63
CA ARG A 194 -3.90 -11.06 -13.08
C ARG A 194 -4.83 -10.53 -11.99
N LEU A 195 -6.15 -10.70 -12.14
CA LEU A 195 -7.15 -10.17 -11.21
C LEU A 195 -7.46 -11.08 -10.02
N ILE A 196 -7.14 -12.38 -10.08
CA ILE A 196 -7.42 -13.32 -8.98
C ILE A 196 -6.80 -12.88 -7.63
N PRO A 197 -5.52 -12.48 -7.54
CA PRO A 197 -4.91 -12.05 -6.27
C PRO A 197 -5.72 -10.92 -5.59
N ILE A 198 -6.14 -9.93 -6.37
CA ILE A 198 -6.93 -8.77 -5.93
C ILE A 198 -8.30 -9.23 -5.41
N ARG A 199 -9.01 -10.05 -6.21
CA ARG A 199 -10.36 -10.51 -5.84
C ARG A 199 -10.37 -11.43 -4.65
N LEU A 200 -9.41 -12.35 -4.56
CA LEU A 200 -9.27 -13.25 -3.42
C LEU A 200 -9.09 -12.46 -2.13
N ARG A 201 -8.20 -11.45 -2.16
CA ARG A 201 -7.99 -10.51 -1.06
C ARG A 201 -9.33 -9.86 -0.68
N GLN A 202 -9.98 -9.18 -1.62
CA GLN A 202 -11.24 -8.47 -1.38
C GLN A 202 -12.31 -9.36 -0.75
N GLN A 203 -12.59 -10.52 -1.34
CA GLN A 203 -13.67 -11.41 -0.87
C GLN A 203 -13.41 -11.95 0.54
N VAL A 204 -12.16 -12.33 0.84
CA VAL A 204 -11.80 -12.79 2.18
C VAL A 204 -11.97 -11.67 3.19
N TYR A 205 -11.47 -10.47 2.89
CA TYR A 205 -11.55 -9.35 3.80
C TYR A 205 -12.98 -8.81 3.99
N ILE A 206 -13.85 -8.91 2.97
CA ILE A 206 -15.29 -8.64 3.11
C ILE A 206 -15.91 -9.63 4.12
N ALA A 207 -15.66 -10.93 3.95
CA ALA A 207 -16.18 -11.96 4.85
C ALA A 207 -15.68 -11.77 6.30
N LEU A 208 -14.39 -11.45 6.47
CA LEU A 208 -13.80 -11.12 7.77
C LEU A 208 -14.39 -9.82 8.36
N GLY A 209 -14.63 -8.80 7.54
CA GLY A 209 -15.28 -7.56 7.94
C GLY A 209 -16.69 -7.78 8.48
N THR A 210 -17.43 -8.72 7.91
CA THR A 210 -18.79 -9.07 8.36
C THR A 210 -18.81 -9.99 9.60
N ARG A 211 -17.86 -10.92 9.72
CA ARG A 211 -17.94 -12.03 10.71
C ARG A 211 -16.77 -12.17 11.67
N GLY A 212 -15.58 -11.70 11.32
CA GLY A 212 -14.33 -12.08 11.98
C GLY A 212 -14.28 -11.81 13.48
N PHE A 213 -14.82 -10.68 13.95
CA PHE A 213 -14.81 -10.35 15.40
C PHE A 213 -16.20 -10.30 16.02
N ASN A 214 -17.13 -11.09 15.48
CA ASN A 214 -18.44 -11.28 16.08
C ASN A 214 -18.36 -12.30 17.24
N ASP A 215 -19.43 -12.35 18.03
CA ASP A 215 -19.52 -13.32 19.11
C ASP A 215 -19.51 -14.76 18.57
N ILE A 216 -18.79 -15.62 19.27
CA ILE A 216 -18.57 -17.02 18.93
C ILE A 216 -19.81 -17.82 19.31
N LYS A 217 -20.40 -18.50 18.33
CA LYS A 217 -21.54 -19.38 18.55
C LYS A 217 -21.08 -20.68 19.22
N GLU A 218 -21.51 -20.90 20.46
CA GLU A 218 -21.27 -22.16 21.19
C GLU A 218 -22.40 -23.18 20.94
N SER A 219 -23.65 -22.70 20.82
CA SER A 219 -24.82 -23.51 20.45
C SER A 219 -25.89 -22.65 19.77
N ILE A 220 -27.06 -23.21 19.45
CA ILE A 220 -28.15 -22.49 18.75
C ILE A 220 -28.59 -21.22 19.50
N SER A 221 -28.50 -21.20 20.83
CA SER A 221 -28.94 -20.08 21.68
C SER A 221 -27.85 -19.53 22.61
N LYS A 222 -26.62 -20.04 22.56
CA LYS A 222 -25.51 -19.63 23.43
C LYS A 222 -24.36 -19.06 22.61
N TYR A 223 -23.94 -17.86 22.99
CA TYR A 223 -22.86 -17.10 22.35
C TYR A 223 -21.86 -16.68 23.41
N ASN A 224 -20.57 -16.75 23.05
CA ASN A 224 -19.47 -16.24 23.86
C ASN A 224 -18.83 -15.05 23.16
N LYS A 225 -18.39 -14.06 23.94
CA LYS A 225 -17.68 -12.92 23.36
C LYS A 225 -16.41 -13.37 22.69
N HIS A 226 -16.08 -12.73 21.58
CA HIS A 226 -14.78 -12.92 20.94
C HIS A 226 -13.66 -12.54 21.92
N ASN A 227 -12.74 -13.46 22.21
CA ASN A 227 -11.74 -13.30 23.28
C ASN A 227 -10.87 -12.04 23.08
N PHE A 228 -10.43 -11.78 21.85
CA PHE A 228 -9.69 -10.55 21.53
C PHE A 228 -10.51 -9.28 21.88
N ILE A 229 -11.78 -9.22 21.51
CA ILE A 229 -12.64 -8.06 21.78
C ILE A 229 -12.83 -7.88 23.29
N ASP A 230 -13.15 -8.95 24.01
CA ASP A 230 -13.37 -8.88 25.46
C ASP A 230 -12.12 -8.40 26.22
N VAL A 231 -10.95 -8.98 25.92
CA VAL A 231 -9.69 -8.65 26.60
C VAL A 231 -9.26 -7.22 26.30
N ILE A 232 -9.26 -6.81 25.04
CA ILE A 232 -8.78 -5.47 24.66
C ILE A 232 -9.75 -4.39 25.13
N SER A 233 -11.07 -4.62 25.08
CA SER A 233 -12.07 -3.65 25.56
C SER A 233 -11.92 -3.37 27.05
N LYS A 234 -11.70 -4.42 27.86
CA LYS A 234 -11.40 -4.26 29.30
C LYS A 234 -10.09 -3.50 29.50
N LYS A 235 -9.06 -3.82 28.72
CA LYS A 235 -7.76 -3.15 28.80
C LYS A 235 -7.86 -1.65 28.54
N ILE A 236 -8.50 -1.24 27.45
CA ILE A 236 -8.61 0.19 27.11
C ILE A 236 -9.46 0.95 28.14
N ASN A 237 -10.48 0.32 28.73
CA ASN A 237 -11.25 0.92 29.82
C ASN A 237 -10.39 1.17 31.07
N MET A 238 -9.64 0.17 31.52
CA MET A 238 -8.71 0.34 32.65
C MET A 238 -7.66 1.41 32.38
N MET A 239 -7.11 1.41 31.17
CA MET A 239 -6.13 2.41 30.72
C MET A 239 -6.73 3.82 30.76
N MET A 240 -7.97 4.01 30.29
CA MET A 240 -8.63 5.31 30.28
C MET A 240 -8.98 5.82 31.69
N ASP A 241 -9.31 4.92 32.62
CA ASP A 241 -9.57 5.25 34.02
C ASP A 241 -8.32 5.87 34.72
N GLU A 242 -7.10 5.68 34.20
CA GLU A 242 -5.91 6.38 34.71
C GLU A 242 -5.89 7.88 34.38
N TYR A 243 -6.51 8.27 33.26
CA TYR A 243 -6.48 9.64 32.74
C TYR A 243 -7.72 10.44 33.14
N ARG A 244 -8.84 9.77 33.40
CA ARG A 244 -10.10 10.42 33.77
C ARG A 244 -10.88 9.61 34.80
N ASP A 245 -11.60 10.31 35.66
CA ASP A 245 -12.62 9.74 36.54
C ASP A 245 -14.01 10.26 36.17
N ILE A 246 -14.90 9.35 35.75
CA ILE A 246 -16.28 9.66 35.39
C ILE A 246 -17.16 9.41 36.63
N LYS A 247 -17.54 10.49 37.30
CA LYS A 247 -18.33 10.44 38.55
C LYS A 247 -19.77 9.95 38.36
N ASP A 248 -20.30 10.12 37.16
CA ASP A 248 -21.64 9.70 36.80
C ASP A 248 -21.63 8.21 36.40
N ILE A 249 -22.26 7.36 37.21
CA ILE A 249 -22.23 5.89 37.08
C ILE A 249 -22.87 5.44 35.77
N GLU A 250 -24.02 6.02 35.39
CA GLU A 250 -24.72 5.65 34.15
C GLU A 250 -23.90 6.07 32.93
N LYS A 251 -23.30 7.28 32.98
CA LYS A 251 -22.39 7.73 31.94
C LYS A 251 -21.15 6.83 31.84
N LYS A 252 -20.56 6.43 32.97
CA LYS A 252 -19.40 5.52 32.99
C LYS A 252 -19.75 4.16 32.38
N LYS A 253 -20.91 3.60 32.72
CA LYS A 253 -21.40 2.34 32.15
C LYS A 253 -21.60 2.44 30.64
N TYR A 254 -22.23 3.52 30.17
CA TYR A 254 -22.41 3.78 28.74
C TYR A 254 -21.07 3.90 28.02
N VAL A 255 -20.16 4.75 28.50
CA VAL A 255 -18.84 4.96 27.89
C VAL A 255 -18.02 3.66 27.86
N ASN A 256 -18.04 2.88 28.94
CA ASN A 256 -17.32 1.61 29.00
C ASN A 256 -17.90 0.56 28.04
N ALA A 257 -19.22 0.60 27.78
CA ALA A 257 -19.86 -0.28 26.81
C ALA A 257 -19.49 0.05 25.35
N LEU A 258 -19.09 1.29 25.05
CA LEU A 258 -18.60 1.67 23.72
C LEU A 258 -17.27 0.98 23.35
N ALA A 259 -16.49 0.54 24.35
CA ALA A 259 -15.17 -0.06 24.12
C ALA A 259 -15.22 -1.26 23.17
N GLU A 260 -16.22 -2.14 23.30
CA GLU A 260 -16.35 -3.35 22.46
C GLU A 260 -16.58 -3.01 21.00
N ASN A 261 -17.47 -2.05 20.73
CA ASN A 261 -17.73 -1.58 19.37
C ASN A 261 -16.52 -0.83 18.82
N LEU A 262 -15.88 0.02 19.64
CA LEU A 262 -14.67 0.74 19.23
C LEU A 262 -13.56 -0.22 18.81
N VAL A 263 -13.25 -1.25 19.60
CA VAL A 263 -12.22 -2.23 19.25
C VAL A 263 -12.60 -2.96 17.95
N ARG A 264 -13.87 -3.39 17.82
CA ARG A 264 -14.35 -4.09 16.63
C ARG A 264 -14.25 -3.22 15.38
N ASP A 265 -14.66 -1.96 15.46
CA ASP A 265 -14.67 -1.02 14.35
C ASP A 265 -13.25 -0.66 13.92
N VAL A 266 -12.34 -0.42 14.87
CA VAL A 266 -10.92 -0.18 14.55
C VAL A 266 -10.33 -1.38 13.81
N VAL A 267 -10.51 -2.60 14.30
CA VAL A 267 -9.95 -3.77 13.61
C VAL A 267 -10.62 -3.99 12.25
N ARG A 268 -11.95 -3.89 12.18
CA ARG A 268 -12.70 -4.01 10.92
C ARG A 268 -12.19 -3.03 9.88
N ILE A 269 -12.02 -1.75 10.24
CA ILE A 269 -11.59 -0.72 9.30
C ILE A 269 -10.14 -0.96 8.90
N PHE A 270 -9.22 -0.97 9.87
CA PHE A 270 -7.78 -0.92 9.58
C PHE A 270 -7.20 -2.23 9.05
N TYR A 271 -7.74 -3.39 9.46
CA TYR A 271 -7.23 -4.69 9.04
C TYR A 271 -8.04 -5.33 7.93
N PHE A 272 -9.31 -4.96 7.75
CA PHE A 272 -10.17 -5.60 6.73
C PHE A 272 -10.64 -4.62 5.66
N ARG A 273 -11.15 -3.43 6.00
CA ARG A 273 -11.66 -2.48 4.98
C ARG A 273 -10.57 -1.79 4.18
N LEU A 274 -9.45 -1.39 4.80
CA LEU A 274 -8.33 -0.79 4.06
C LEU A 274 -7.75 -1.79 3.04
N PRO A 275 -7.49 -3.06 3.40
CA PRO A 275 -7.03 -4.07 2.45
C PRO A 275 -8.08 -4.56 1.47
N ILE A 276 -9.30 -4.02 1.39
CA ILE A 276 -10.25 -4.30 0.30
C ILE A 276 -10.01 -3.36 -0.87
N GLN A 277 -9.61 -2.12 -0.59
CA GLN A 277 -9.44 -1.08 -1.60
C GLN A 277 -8.43 -1.47 -2.67
N GLU A 278 -8.64 -0.99 -3.90
CA GLU A 278 -7.67 -1.05 -5.00
C GLU A 278 -7.33 0.39 -5.46
N PRO A 279 -6.05 0.81 -5.43
CA PRO A 279 -4.94 0.16 -4.72
C PRO A 279 -5.20 0.12 -3.21
N VAL A 280 -4.47 -0.76 -2.51
CA VAL A 280 -4.64 -0.99 -1.07
C VAL A 280 -4.46 0.32 -0.29
N ALA A 281 -5.48 0.68 0.48
CA ALA A 281 -5.44 1.90 1.27
C ALA A 281 -4.46 1.75 2.45
N GLN A 282 -3.77 2.84 2.77
CA GLN A 282 -2.81 2.94 3.85
C GLN A 282 -3.21 4.09 4.78
N TYR A 283 -2.54 4.16 5.93
CA TYR A 283 -2.73 5.27 6.86
C TYR A 283 -1.40 5.86 7.33
N ARG A 284 -1.40 7.17 7.62
CA ARG A 284 -0.23 7.91 8.06
C ARG A 284 -0.57 8.83 9.23
N TRP A 285 0.27 8.79 10.25
CA TRP A 285 0.27 9.76 11.34
C TRP A 285 1.17 10.94 11.01
N PHE A 286 0.72 12.15 11.36
CA PHE A 286 1.56 13.34 11.32
C PHE A 286 2.25 13.56 12.67
N ASN A 287 3.53 13.91 12.61
CA ASN A 287 4.38 14.17 13.76
C ASN A 287 4.22 15.62 14.25
N ASN A 288 4.63 15.84 15.50
CA ASN A 288 4.74 17.18 16.07
C ASN A 288 5.68 18.05 15.20
N ASN A 289 5.32 19.31 14.99
CA ASN A 289 5.99 20.30 14.15
C ASN A 289 5.89 20.10 12.63
N GLU A 290 5.17 19.10 12.12
CA GLU A 290 4.85 19.06 10.68
C GLU A 290 3.95 20.26 10.31
N LYS A 291 4.20 20.87 9.15
CA LYS A 291 3.39 22.01 8.67
C LYS A 291 1.96 21.54 8.37
N ILE A 292 0.98 22.39 8.69
CA ILE A 292 -0.41 22.11 8.35
C ILE A 292 -0.58 22.15 6.83
N ASN A 293 -1.31 21.17 6.30
CA ASN A 293 -1.71 21.11 4.91
C ASN A 293 -3.21 20.76 4.85
N ASN A 294 -4.04 21.64 4.29
CA ASN A 294 -5.50 21.49 4.24
C ASN A 294 -6.00 20.38 3.32
N ILE A 295 -5.16 19.87 2.40
CA ILE A 295 -5.47 18.72 1.56
C ILE A 295 -5.39 17.43 2.40
N PHE A 296 -4.38 17.34 3.26
CA PHE A 296 -4.08 16.12 4.02
C PHE A 296 -4.63 16.12 5.45
N MET A 297 -4.97 17.28 5.99
CA MET A 297 -5.30 17.47 7.40
C MET A 297 -6.58 18.30 7.59
N LYS A 298 -7.32 17.98 8.64
CA LYS A 298 -8.46 18.73 9.17
C LYS A 298 -8.28 19.02 10.65
N GLY A 299 -8.77 20.19 11.08
CA GLY A 299 -8.78 20.61 12.46
C GLY A 299 -9.40 21.99 12.59
N SER A 300 -9.23 22.62 13.75
CA SER A 300 -9.84 23.92 14.05
C SER A 300 -8.82 25.04 13.87
N TRP A 301 -8.84 25.68 12.71
CA TRP A 301 -8.03 26.87 12.38
C TRP A 301 -8.76 27.73 11.34
N ASP A 302 -8.38 29.00 11.28
CA ASP A 302 -8.80 29.91 10.21
C ASP A 302 -7.90 29.70 8.99
N GLU A 303 -8.48 29.63 7.78
CA GLU A 303 -7.73 29.33 6.55
C GLU A 303 -6.62 30.35 6.26
N ASN A 304 -6.78 31.59 6.74
CA ASN A 304 -5.80 32.67 6.59
C ASN A 304 -4.56 32.51 7.49
N GLU A 305 -4.59 31.62 8.49
CA GLU A 305 -3.51 31.43 9.47
C GLU A 305 -2.72 30.14 9.25
N ILE A 306 -3.06 29.34 8.23
CA ILE A 306 -2.50 27.99 7.99
C ILE A 306 -0.96 28.01 7.93
N ASP A 307 -0.36 29.02 7.30
CA ASP A 307 1.10 29.12 7.09
C ASP A 307 1.89 29.24 8.40
N ASP A 308 1.27 29.81 9.44
CA ASP A 308 1.90 30.00 10.74
C ASP A 308 1.64 28.81 11.68
N LEU A 309 0.85 27.80 11.26
CA LEU A 309 0.45 26.66 12.09
C LEU A 309 1.27 25.39 11.80
N VAL A 310 1.52 24.64 12.86
CA VAL A 310 2.11 23.31 12.84
C VAL A 310 1.27 22.32 13.62
N VAL A 311 1.44 21.04 13.32
CA VAL A 311 0.82 19.95 14.05
C VAL A 311 1.37 19.92 15.48
N GLU A 312 0.48 20.07 16.46
CA GLU A 312 0.80 19.78 17.86
C GLU A 312 0.65 18.28 18.13
N VAL A 313 -0.48 17.70 17.74
CA VAL A 313 -0.72 16.25 17.77
C VAL A 313 -1.70 15.84 16.68
N CYS A 314 -1.43 14.74 15.99
CA CYS A 314 -2.38 14.08 15.11
C CYS A 314 -3.26 13.13 15.94
N SER A 315 -4.55 13.42 16.09
CA SER A 315 -5.48 12.62 16.91
C SER A 315 -6.07 11.43 16.16
N PHE A 316 -6.14 11.51 14.82
CA PHE A 316 -6.56 10.42 13.94
C PHE A 316 -5.75 10.47 12.65
N PRO A 317 -5.24 9.33 12.13
CA PRO A 317 -4.35 9.32 10.99
C PRO A 317 -5.08 9.69 9.69
N MET A 318 -4.31 10.13 8.70
CA MET A 318 -4.81 10.23 7.33
C MET A 318 -4.94 8.83 6.76
N ILE A 319 -5.99 8.59 5.97
CA ILE A 319 -6.19 7.37 5.19
C ILE A 319 -6.13 7.76 3.72
N TYR A 320 -5.30 7.07 2.95
CA TYR A 320 -5.01 7.40 1.56
C TYR A 320 -4.77 6.14 0.73
N LYS A 321 -4.92 6.27 -0.59
CA LYS A 321 -4.53 5.26 -1.56
C LYS A 321 -3.27 5.75 -2.28
N PRO A 322 -2.20 4.94 -2.31
CA PRO A 322 -1.02 5.29 -3.09
C PRO A 322 -1.39 5.33 -4.58
N ASP A 323 -0.93 6.34 -5.30
CA ASP A 323 -1.17 6.51 -6.73
C ASP A 323 0.10 7.08 -7.38
N ASP A 324 0.34 6.76 -8.65
CA ASP A 324 1.54 7.17 -9.38
C ASP A 324 1.60 8.71 -9.55
N ASP A 325 0.42 9.34 -9.68
CA ASP A 325 0.27 10.80 -9.79
C ASP A 325 0.17 11.52 -8.43
N GLY A 326 0.31 10.78 -7.33
CA GLY A 326 0.29 11.28 -5.95
C GLY A 326 -0.87 10.72 -5.13
N ASP A 327 -0.60 10.53 -3.83
CA ASP A 327 -1.52 9.89 -2.88
C ASP A 327 -2.95 10.46 -2.92
N LYS A 328 -3.91 9.60 -3.26
CA LYS A 328 -5.33 9.94 -3.23
C LYS A 328 -5.87 9.84 -1.81
N VAL A 329 -6.12 10.98 -1.18
CA VAL A 329 -6.67 11.07 0.18
C VAL A 329 -8.11 10.53 0.20
N CYS A 330 -8.36 9.49 1.00
CA CYS A 330 -9.70 9.00 1.29
C CYS A 330 -10.31 9.79 2.45
N THR A 331 -9.57 9.90 3.54
CA THR A 331 -9.94 10.68 4.71
C THR A 331 -8.73 11.44 5.23
N PRO A 332 -8.79 12.78 5.35
CA PRO A 332 -7.70 13.58 5.89
C PRO A 332 -7.51 13.31 7.39
N ALA A 333 -6.28 13.46 7.87
CA ALA A 333 -5.96 13.32 9.29
C ALA A 333 -6.70 14.36 10.14
N LYS A 334 -7.07 13.99 11.36
CA LYS A 334 -7.49 14.99 12.36
C LYS A 334 -6.28 15.42 13.17
N VAL A 335 -6.00 16.72 13.20
CA VAL A 335 -4.84 17.29 13.89
C VAL A 335 -5.24 18.45 14.79
N PHE A 336 -4.60 18.53 15.95
CA PHE A 336 -4.65 19.68 16.83
C PHE A 336 -3.53 20.63 16.42
N PRO A 337 -3.83 21.87 16.01
CA PRO A 337 -2.82 22.82 15.56
C PRO A 337 -2.18 23.56 16.74
N ARG A 338 -1.00 24.13 16.49
CA ARG A 338 -0.38 25.15 17.33
C ARG A 338 0.39 26.11 16.43
N HIS A 339 0.46 27.37 16.82
CA HIS A 339 1.34 28.33 16.18
C HIS A 339 2.79 27.87 16.25
N SER A 340 3.45 27.89 15.09
CA SER A 340 4.89 27.74 14.99
C SER A 340 5.54 28.79 15.89
N ILE A 341 6.53 28.36 16.68
CA ILE A 341 7.37 29.33 17.36
C ILE A 341 8.23 29.92 16.25
N LYS A 342 7.90 31.12 15.76
CA LYS A 342 8.85 31.91 14.98
C LYS A 342 10.08 32.03 15.86
N LYS A 343 11.18 31.33 15.53
CA LYS A 343 12.49 31.68 16.07
C LYS A 343 12.58 33.19 15.88
N SER A 344 12.68 33.94 16.97
CA SER A 344 12.82 35.38 16.82
C SER A 344 14.06 35.63 15.97
N LEU A 345 14.05 36.67 15.13
CA LEU A 345 15.23 37.07 14.36
C LEU A 345 16.49 37.15 15.24
N THR A 346 16.33 37.37 16.54
CA THR A 346 17.40 37.31 17.53
C THR A 346 17.99 35.92 17.76
N GLU A 347 17.22 34.83 17.74
CA GLU A 347 17.75 33.46 17.84
C GLU A 347 18.45 33.02 16.55
N GLU A 348 17.92 33.41 15.39
CA GLU A 348 18.55 33.16 14.09
C GLU A 348 19.87 33.93 13.95
N CYS A 349 19.90 35.18 14.41
CA CYS A 349 21.11 35.99 14.48
C CYS A 349 22.11 35.43 15.51
N MET A 350 21.64 34.87 16.63
CA MET A 350 22.50 34.22 17.64
C MET A 350 23.09 32.89 17.13
N ASP A 351 22.36 32.11 16.32
CA ASP A 351 22.88 30.91 15.65
C ASP A 351 23.96 31.30 14.60
N VAL A 352 23.74 32.36 13.84
CA VAL A 352 24.73 32.92 12.88
C VAL A 352 25.97 33.44 13.63
N ILE A 353 25.79 34.22 14.69
CA ILE A 353 26.89 34.74 15.52
C ILE A 353 27.63 33.59 16.22
N GLY A 354 26.92 32.58 16.72
CA GLY A 354 27.51 31.40 17.35
C GLY A 354 28.36 30.56 16.39
N ASN A 355 27.90 30.41 15.15
CA ASN A 355 28.66 29.75 14.08
C ASN A 355 29.87 30.60 13.64
N PHE A 356 29.71 31.92 13.53
CA PHE A 356 30.82 32.83 13.22
C PHE A 356 31.89 32.81 14.32
N MET A 357 31.48 32.76 15.59
CA MET A 357 32.40 32.76 16.73
C MET A 357 33.10 31.42 16.94
N LYS A 358 32.54 30.30 16.44
CA LYS A 358 33.26 29.02 16.31
C LYS A 358 34.33 29.07 15.23
N MET A 359 34.06 29.76 14.12
CA MET A 359 35.01 29.95 13.02
C MET A 359 36.18 30.87 13.43
N VAL A 360 35.91 31.90 14.24
CA VAL A 360 36.96 32.80 14.76
C VAL A 360 37.80 32.15 15.86
N LYS A 361 37.26 31.17 16.59
CA LYS A 361 38.00 30.45 17.65
C LYS A 361 38.85 29.27 17.12
N SER A 362 38.72 28.88 15.85
CA SER A 362 39.50 27.76 15.29
C SER A 362 40.89 28.14 14.79
N ASP A 363 41.22 29.44 14.69
CA ASP A 363 42.46 29.88 14.03
C ASP A 363 43.60 30.30 14.99
N ASP A 364 43.39 30.27 16.31
CA ASP A 364 44.46 30.51 17.28
C ASP A 364 45.05 29.19 17.79
N ASN A 365 45.78 28.48 16.93
CA ASN A 365 46.91 27.61 17.30
C ASN A 365 47.67 27.10 16.06
N SER A 366 48.39 28.01 15.39
CA SER A 366 49.62 27.62 14.69
C SER A 366 50.61 28.78 14.65
N ALA A 367 51.35 28.95 15.74
CA ALA A 367 52.60 29.68 15.68
C ALA A 367 53.65 28.76 15.05
N LEU A 368 54.05 29.01 13.80
CA LEU A 368 55.38 28.64 13.35
C LEU A 368 56.02 29.76 12.53
N SER A 369 57.12 30.21 13.11
CA SER A 369 58.11 31.19 12.69
C SER A 369 58.61 31.04 11.26
N LEU A 370 58.75 32.19 10.59
CA LEU A 370 59.70 32.42 9.51
C LEU A 370 61.12 32.07 9.98
N GLN A 371 61.73 31.04 9.39
CA GLN A 371 63.17 30.84 9.43
C GLN A 371 63.77 31.28 8.10
N VAL A 372 64.70 32.22 8.21
CA VAL A 372 65.62 32.69 7.19
C VAL A 372 66.80 31.71 7.22
N ASP A 373 67.06 31.03 6.10
CA ASP A 373 68.28 30.24 5.91
C ASP A 373 69.39 31.17 5.41
N GLU A 374 70.36 31.43 6.27
CA GLU A 374 71.68 31.97 5.91
C GLU A 374 72.73 30.87 6.06
N ASN A 375 73.48 30.69 4.96
CA ASN A 375 74.79 30.04 4.82
C ASN A 375 74.81 28.57 4.36
N GLU A 376 75.12 28.39 3.08
CA GLU A 376 76.22 27.49 2.73
C GLU A 376 77.07 28.02 1.56
N PHE A 377 78.35 27.68 1.65
CA PHE A 377 79.55 28.25 1.04
C PHE A 377 79.74 28.06 -0.48
N GLU A 378 80.55 28.99 -1.03
CA GLU A 378 81.59 28.85 -2.07
C GLU A 378 81.27 28.50 -3.55
N GLN A 379 81.48 29.53 -4.39
CA GLN A 379 82.41 29.61 -5.53
C GLN A 379 82.71 28.33 -6.36
N THR A 380 82.29 28.32 -7.63
CA THR A 380 83.15 28.60 -8.83
C THR A 380 82.57 27.99 -10.12
N GLY A 381 82.75 28.71 -11.24
CA GLY A 381 82.78 28.15 -12.61
C GLY A 381 81.43 28.07 -13.33
N SER A 382 80.99 29.11 -14.04
CA SER A 382 81.29 29.36 -15.47
C SER A 382 80.93 28.19 -16.41
N ALA A 383 79.79 28.31 -17.11
CA ALA A 383 79.74 28.65 -18.54
C ALA A 383 78.39 28.25 -19.17
N ASN A 384 77.80 29.22 -19.88
CA ASN A 384 77.08 29.15 -21.16
C ASN A 384 76.76 27.73 -21.71
N SER A 385 75.58 27.45 -22.26
CA SER A 385 74.90 28.23 -23.30
C SER A 385 73.53 27.61 -23.65
N HIS A 386 72.56 28.49 -23.92
CA HIS A 386 71.64 28.47 -25.05
C HIS A 386 70.76 27.26 -25.44
N VAL A 387 69.47 27.62 -25.62
CA VAL A 387 68.55 27.29 -26.75
C VAL A 387 67.56 26.13 -26.55
N SER A 388 66.28 26.55 -26.54
CA SER A 388 65.08 26.01 -27.21
C SER A 388 64.87 24.49 -27.22
N ASN A 389 63.72 23.94 -26.84
CA ASN A 389 62.33 24.34 -27.12
C ASN A 389 61.40 23.95 -25.97
#